data_AF-H0FUD8-F1
#
_entry.id   AF-H0FUD8-F1
#
_cell.length_a   1.000
_cell.length_b   1.000
_cell.length_c   1.000
_cell.angle_alpha   90.00
_cell.angle_beta   90.00
_cell.angle_gamma   90.00
#
_symmetry.space_group_name_H-M   'P 1'
#
loop_
_entity.id
_entity.type
_entity.pdbx_description
1 polymer ?
#
loop_
_entity_poly.entity_id
_entity_poly.type
_entity_poly.pdbx_seq_one_letter_code
_entity_poly.pdbx_strand_id
1 'polypeptide(L)'
;MAGLRIAYGNIAPELLIDLIAAGKAQDYPRAREIFERLLPITRAVYHRGSHMEGTVALKLGLVHRGLLDHATIREPLKNLGEKAEAEIFAAFEAAGIGRAKELIAAE
;
A
#
# COMPACT_ATOMS: atom_id res chain seq x y z
N MET A 1 -6.32 10.63 21.22
CA MET A 1 -6.47 9.37 20.44
C MET A 1 -5.23 9.18 19.60
N ALA A 2 -4.48 8.08 19.77
CA ALA A 2 -3.34 7.75 18.92
C ALA A 2 -3.83 7.13 17.59
N GLY A 3 -3.22 7.51 16.47
CA GLY A 3 -3.63 7.08 15.13
C GLY A 3 -2.54 7.28 14.09
N LEU A 4 -2.84 6.94 12.84
CA LEU A 4 -1.87 6.85 11.75
C LEU A 4 -2.29 7.73 10.58
N ARG A 5 -1.40 8.64 10.13
CA ARG A 5 -1.59 9.40 8.88
C ARG A 5 -0.48 9.04 7.92
N ILE A 6 -0.70 8.02 7.11
CA ILE A 6 0.31 7.46 6.23
C ILE A 6 -0.26 7.18 4.85
N ALA A 7 0.52 7.49 3.82
CA ALA A 7 0.07 7.45 2.43
C ALA A 7 -0.26 6.04 1.92
N TYR A 8 0.47 5.00 2.35
CA TYR A 8 0.14 3.62 1.96
C TYR A 8 -1.14 3.07 2.60
N GLY A 9 -1.80 3.83 3.49
CA GLY A 9 -3.14 3.50 3.95
C GLY A 9 -4.19 3.48 2.84
N ASN A 10 -3.92 4.12 1.69
CA ASN A 10 -4.80 4.02 0.53
C ASN A 10 -4.70 2.68 -0.21
N ILE A 11 -3.59 1.93 -0.03
CA ILE A 11 -3.30 0.72 -0.80
C ILE A 11 -3.28 -0.55 0.05
N ALA A 12 -3.08 -0.43 1.37
CA ALA A 12 -3.15 -1.55 2.32
C ALA A 12 -3.96 -1.20 3.58
N PRO A 13 -5.20 -0.68 3.46
CA PRO A 13 -5.99 -0.26 4.63
C PRO A 13 -6.32 -1.42 5.57
N GLU A 14 -6.59 -2.63 5.05
CA GLU A 14 -7.02 -3.78 5.84
C GLU A 14 -5.94 -4.18 6.86
N LEU A 15 -4.69 -4.32 6.41
CA LEU A 15 -3.57 -4.66 7.31
C LEU A 15 -3.26 -3.55 8.31
N LEU A 16 -3.46 -2.27 7.94
CA LEU A 16 -3.28 -1.17 8.88
C LEU A 16 -4.36 -1.15 9.97
N ILE A 17 -5.61 -1.45 9.62
CA ILE A 17 -6.70 -1.58 10.57
C ILE A 17 -6.40 -2.72 11.55
N ASP A 18 -6.00 -3.89 11.03
CA ASP A 18 -5.61 -5.04 11.85
C ASP A 18 -4.42 -4.72 12.77
N LEU A 19 -3.42 -4.00 12.26
CA LEU A 19 -2.26 -3.57 13.04
C LEU A 19 -2.66 -2.63 14.19
N ILE A 20 -3.53 -1.65 13.92
CA ILE A 20 -4.03 -0.73 14.95
C ILE A 20 -4.85 -1.50 15.99
N ALA A 21 -5.67 -2.47 15.57
CA ALA A 21 -6.45 -3.30 16.47
C ALA A 21 -5.55 -4.15 17.39
N ALA A 22 -4.56 -4.85 16.82
CA ALA A 22 -3.58 -5.63 17.58
C ALA A 22 -2.78 -4.75 18.57
N GLY A 23 -2.33 -3.57 18.12
CA GLY A 23 -1.62 -2.62 18.98
C GLY A 23 -2.47 -2.10 20.14
N LYS A 24 -3.75 -1.80 19.90
CA LYS A 24 -4.69 -1.40 20.97
C LYS A 24 -4.96 -2.52 21.96
N ALA A 25 -4.99 -3.76 21.50
CA ALA A 25 -5.11 -4.96 22.33
C ALA A 25 -3.79 -5.36 23.02
N GLN A 26 -2.70 -4.64 22.74
CA GLN A 26 -1.34 -4.96 23.20
C GLN A 26 -0.85 -6.36 22.77
N ASP A 27 -1.40 -6.90 21.68
CA ASP A 27 -0.97 -8.16 21.07
C ASP A 27 0.21 -7.91 20.13
N TYR A 28 1.40 -7.77 20.74
CA TYR A 28 2.62 -7.46 20.00
C TYR A 28 3.09 -8.56 19.04
N PRO A 29 2.96 -9.88 19.35
CA PRO A 29 3.24 -10.93 18.38
C PRO A 29 2.38 -10.80 17.12
N ARG A 30 1.07 -10.60 17.27
CA ARG A 30 0.18 -10.40 16.13
C ARG A 30 0.49 -9.11 15.37
N ALA A 31 0.73 -8.01 16.09
CA ALA A 31 1.13 -6.74 15.48
C ALA A 31 2.43 -6.89 14.67
N ARG A 32 3.40 -7.66 15.15
CA ARG A 32 4.65 -7.92 14.46
C ARG A 32 4.44 -8.71 13.17
N GLU A 33 3.63 -9.77 13.22
CA GLU A 33 3.29 -10.57 12.02
C GLU A 33 2.65 -9.69 10.93
N ILE A 34 1.67 -8.85 11.31
CA ILE A 34 1.01 -7.93 10.38
C ILE A 34 2.02 -6.89 9.84
N PHE A 35 2.87 -6.35 10.70
CA PHE A 35 3.91 -5.40 10.29
C PHE A 35 4.89 -6.03 9.29
N GLU A 36 5.30 -7.28 9.49
CA GLU A 36 6.17 -8.00 8.57
C GLU A 36 5.52 -8.21 7.20
N ARG A 37 4.21 -8.49 7.15
CA ARG A 37 3.45 -8.55 5.90
C ARG A 37 3.37 -7.21 5.17
N LEU A 38 3.45 -6.09 5.90
CA LEU A 38 3.47 -4.74 5.32
C LEU A 38 4.86 -4.32 4.79
N LEU A 39 5.95 -4.97 5.20
CA LEU A 39 7.32 -4.58 4.82
C LEU A 39 7.58 -4.57 3.31
N PRO A 40 7.09 -5.52 2.49
CA PRO A 40 7.27 -5.46 1.04
C PRO A 40 6.67 -4.19 0.44
N ILE A 41 5.46 -3.80 0.87
CA ILE A 41 4.77 -2.59 0.40
C ILE A 41 5.52 -1.33 0.83
N THR A 42 5.93 -1.24 2.09
CA THR A 42 6.65 -0.05 2.58
C THR A 42 7.99 0.12 1.86
N ARG A 43 8.70 -0.97 1.56
CA ARG A 43 9.92 -0.95 0.73
C ARG A 43 9.63 -0.49 -0.69
N ALA A 44 8.61 -1.08 -1.34
CA ALA A 44 8.25 -0.75 -2.72
C ALA A 44 7.82 0.72 -2.91
N VAL A 45 7.32 1.37 -1.86
CA VAL A 45 6.84 2.75 -1.90
C VAL A 45 7.87 3.75 -1.36
N TYR A 46 8.49 3.49 -0.21
CA TYR A 46 9.31 4.49 0.49
C TYR A 46 10.81 4.31 0.37
N HIS A 47 11.30 3.13 -0.06
CA HIS A 47 12.73 2.88 -0.20
C HIS A 47 13.21 3.09 -1.64
N ARG A 48 12.52 3.96 -2.38
CA ARG A 48 12.86 4.38 -3.74
C ARG A 48 13.81 5.57 -3.74
N GLY A 49 14.41 5.88 -4.89
CA GLY A 49 15.47 6.88 -5.01
C GLY A 49 15.05 8.31 -4.64
N SER A 50 13.74 8.61 -4.72
CA SER A 50 13.17 9.90 -4.34
C SER A 50 11.76 9.74 -3.75
N HIS A 51 11.40 10.63 -2.81
CA HIS A 51 10.03 10.73 -2.30
C HIS A 51 8.98 10.96 -3.39
N MET A 52 9.38 11.60 -4.50
CA MET A 52 8.51 11.84 -5.65
C MET A 52 8.11 10.53 -6.34
N GLU A 53 9.02 9.55 -6.40
CA GLU A 53 8.74 8.22 -6.94
C GLU A 53 7.71 7.47 -6.09
N GLY A 54 7.74 7.67 -4.76
CA GLY A 54 6.78 7.06 -3.85
C GLY A 54 5.32 7.45 -4.16
N THR A 55 5.08 8.68 -4.64
CA THR A 55 3.73 9.11 -5.06
C THR A 55 3.26 8.34 -6.29
N VAL A 56 4.16 8.08 -7.24
CA VAL A 56 3.85 7.29 -8.44
C VAL A 56 3.62 5.83 -8.06
N ALA A 57 4.44 5.28 -7.16
CA ALA A 57 4.27 3.92 -6.65
C ALA A 57 2.92 3.71 -5.94
N LEU A 58 2.44 4.70 -5.19
CA LEU A 58 1.11 4.65 -4.57
C LEU A 58 -0.01 4.56 -5.62
N LYS A 59 0.07 5.33 -6.71
CA LYS A 59 -0.89 5.25 -7.82
C LYS A 59 -0.87 3.89 -8.51
N LEU A 60 0.32 3.34 -8.75
CA LEU A 60 0.46 1.99 -9.28
C LEU A 60 -0.14 0.94 -8.33
N GLY A 61 0.03 1.12 -7.03
CA GLY A 61 -0.65 0.28 -6.03
C GLY A 61 -2.18 0.33 -6.13
N LEU A 62 -2.76 1.50 -6.38
CA LEU A 62 -4.21 1.63 -6.61
C LEU A 62 -4.66 0.94 -7.91
N VAL A 63 -3.83 0.96 -8.96
CA VAL A 63 -4.08 0.21 -10.19
C VAL A 63 -4.06 -1.30 -9.93
N HIS A 64 -3.04 -1.82 -9.23
CA HIS A 64 -2.96 -3.23 -8.84
C HIS A 64 -4.17 -3.68 -8.04
N ARG A 65 -4.62 -2.82 -7.13
CA ARG A 65 -5.82 -3.03 -6.30
C ARG A 65 -7.12 -2.97 -7.09
N GLY A 66 -7.09 -2.56 -8.37
CA GLY A 66 -8.27 -2.42 -9.22
C GLY A 66 -9.12 -1.20 -8.91
N LEU A 67 -8.57 -0.20 -8.20
CA LEU A 67 -9.27 1.04 -7.81
C LEU A 67 -9.07 2.17 -8.82
N LEU A 68 -8.06 2.05 -9.69
CA LEU A 68 -7.81 2.95 -10.82
C LEU A 68 -7.57 2.11 -12.08
N ASP A 69 -8.09 2.57 -13.21
CA ASP A 69 -7.84 1.89 -14.50
C ASP A 69 -6.39 2.07 -14.97
N HIS A 70 -5.80 3.24 -14.69
CA HIS A 70 -4.44 3.57 -15.10
C HIS A 70 -3.81 4.65 -14.19
N ALA A 71 -2.48 4.64 -14.09
CA ALA A 71 -1.73 5.61 -13.29
C ALA A 71 -1.38 6.86 -14.12
N THR A 72 -2.33 7.79 -14.30
CA THR A 72 -2.03 9.08 -14.95
C THR A 72 -1.07 9.91 -14.09
N ILE A 73 0.13 10.19 -14.62
CA ILE A 73 1.19 10.97 -13.98
C ILE A 73 1.29 12.35 -14.63
N ARG A 74 1.35 13.40 -13.82
CA ARG A 74 1.48 14.80 -14.27
C ARG A 74 2.84 15.34 -13.89
N GLU A 75 3.40 16.21 -14.72
CA GLU A 75 4.67 16.87 -14.43
C GLU A 75 4.62 17.65 -13.11
N PRO A 76 5.74 17.72 -12.35
CA PRO A 76 7.09 17.27 -12.68
C PRO A 76 7.38 15.78 -12.43
N LEU A 77 6.40 15.00 -11.97
CA LEU A 77 6.56 13.57 -11.73
C LEU A 77 6.80 12.81 -13.03
N LYS A 78 7.62 11.76 -12.97
CA LYS A 78 7.94 10.90 -14.10
C LYS A 78 7.41 9.49 -13.87
N ASN A 79 7.07 8.81 -14.95
CA ASN A 79 6.72 7.39 -14.90
C ASN A 79 7.95 6.58 -14.45
N LEU A 80 7.75 5.60 -13.56
CA LEU A 80 8.81 4.73 -13.06
C LEU A 80 9.21 3.64 -14.07
N GLY A 81 8.39 3.42 -15.09
CA GLY A 81 8.58 2.40 -16.11
C GLY A 81 8.11 1.00 -15.67
N GLU A 82 7.99 0.10 -16.65
CA GLU A 82 7.39 -1.23 -16.49
C GLU A 82 8.12 -2.11 -15.47
N LYS A 83 9.45 -2.02 -15.40
CA LYS A 83 10.24 -2.79 -14.43
C LYS A 83 9.87 -2.43 -12.99
N ALA A 84 9.76 -1.14 -12.70
CA ALA A 84 9.41 -0.66 -11.37
C ALA A 84 7.96 -1.00 -11.02
N GLU A 85 7.05 -0.98 -12.01
CA GLU A 85 5.66 -1.42 -11.85
C GLU A 85 5.59 -2.90 -11.45
N ALA A 86 6.29 -3.78 -12.17
CA ALA A 86 6.33 -5.20 -11.86
C ALA A 86 6.87 -5.48 -10.45
N GLU A 87 7.91 -4.75 -10.01
CA GLU A 87 8.45 -4.82 -8.65
C GLU A 87 7.41 -4.41 -7.59
N ILE A 88 6.61 -3.38 -7.86
CA ILE A 88 5.53 -2.94 -6.96
C ILE A 88 4.46 -4.01 -6.88
N PHE A 89 4.01 -4.55 -8.02
CA PHE A 89 2.94 -5.56 -8.04
C PHE A 89 3.38 -6.84 -7.34
N ALA A 90 4.64 -7.27 -7.53
CA ALA A 90 5.21 -8.38 -6.79
C ALA A 90 5.20 -8.16 -5.26
N ALA A 91 5.36 -6.91 -4.80
CA ALA A 91 5.27 -6.59 -3.38
C ALA A 91 3.84 -6.76 -2.81
N PHE A 92 2.79 -6.51 -3.61
CA PHE A 92 1.41 -6.79 -3.23
C PHE A 92 1.13 -8.28 -3.11
N GLU A 93 1.62 -9.08 -4.07
CA GLU A 93 1.53 -10.54 -4.01
C GLU A 93 2.26 -11.09 -2.77
N ALA A 94 3.47 -10.60 -2.49
CA ALA A 94 4.23 -11.00 -1.30
C ALA A 94 3.56 -10.60 0.03
N ALA A 95 2.81 -9.49 0.05
CA ALA A 95 2.02 -9.07 1.20
C ALA A 95 0.68 -9.83 1.34
N GLY A 96 0.31 -10.62 0.32
CA GLY A 96 -0.98 -11.29 0.22
C GLY A 96 -2.15 -10.33 0.07
N ILE A 97 -1.93 -9.18 -0.61
CA ILE A 97 -2.94 -8.15 -0.82
C ILE A 97 -3.35 -8.16 -2.30
N GLY A 98 -4.51 -8.78 -2.58
CA GLY A 98 -5.09 -8.81 -3.92
C GLY A 98 -5.92 -7.56 -4.24
N ARG A 99 -6.83 -7.66 -5.22
CA ARG A 99 -7.78 -6.60 -5.55
C ARG A 99 -8.63 -6.20 -4.34
N ALA A 100 -8.94 -4.91 -4.25
CA ALA A 100 -9.91 -4.42 -3.28
C ALA A 100 -11.28 -5.07 -3.59
N LYS A 101 -11.95 -5.57 -2.56
CA LYS A 101 -13.34 -6.00 -2.71
C LYS A 101 -14.19 -4.74 -2.90
N GLU A 102 -15.07 -4.73 -3.90
CA GLU A 102 -16.14 -3.74 -3.95
C GLU A 102 -16.96 -3.88 -2.67
N LEU A 103 -16.79 -2.95 -1.75
CA LEU A 103 -17.82 -2.69 -0.76
C LEU A 103 -18.94 -2.02 -1.55
N ILE A 104 -19.87 -2.83 -2.05
CA ILE A 104 -21.17 -2.33 -2.49
C ILE A 104 -21.67 -1.50 -1.31
N ALA A 105 -21.78 -0.19 -1.53
CA ALA A 105 -22.45 0.69 -0.61
C ALA A 105 -23.87 0.15 -0.44
N ALA A 106 -24.12 -0.49 0.70
CA ALA A 106 -25.47 -0.69 1.17
C ALA A 106 -26.01 0.71 1.53
N GLU A 107 -26.71 1.32 0.58
CA GLU A 107 -27.72 2.35 0.85
C GLU A 107 -28.99 1.71 1.40
#